data_AF-A0A3T1CEG9-F1
#
_entry.id   AF-A0A3T1CEG9-F1
#
_cell.length_a   1.000
_cell.length_b   1.000
_cell.length_c   1.000
_cell.angle_alpha   90.00
_cell.angle_beta   90.00
_cell.angle_gamma   90.00
#
_symmetry.space_group_name_H-M   'P 1'
#
loop_
_entity.id
_entity.type
_entity.pdbx_description
1 polymer ?
#
loop_
_entity_poly.entity_id
_entity_poly.type
_entity_poly.pdbx_seq_one_letter_code
_entity_poly.pdbx_strand_id
1 'polypeptide(L)'
;MARNRAFLTAAFGAPLAILAAPVVAQASLAMLDSLDKGGWELRFRDGATARKLCVRSGRELIQLRHSGENCNRFVVQDSADEITVQYTCRGNGYGRTHIRKESTSLIQMDSQGIAGGKPFQFTAEARRIGNCD
;
A
#
# COMPACT_ATOMS: atom_id res chain seq x y z
N MET A 1 8.96 79.46 -10.12
CA MET A 1 8.12 79.39 -11.33
C MET A 1 8.69 78.35 -12.28
N ALA A 2 7.80 77.67 -13.00
CA ALA A 2 8.03 76.74 -14.12
C ALA A 2 8.35 75.26 -13.82
N ARG A 3 7.25 74.48 -13.83
CA ARG A 3 7.01 73.23 -14.60
C ARG A 3 7.97 72.06 -14.42
N ASN A 4 7.45 70.94 -13.91
CA ASN A 4 7.74 69.67 -14.54
C ASN A 4 6.58 68.68 -14.49
N ARG A 5 6.49 67.92 -15.58
CA ARG A 5 5.34 67.17 -16.11
C ARG A 5 5.02 65.94 -15.27
N ALA A 6 3.74 65.75 -14.94
CA ALA A 6 3.22 64.51 -14.41
C ALA A 6 3.25 63.42 -15.50
N PHE A 7 4.06 62.38 -15.31
CA PHE A 7 4.00 61.15 -16.08
C PHE A 7 2.94 60.25 -15.43
N LEU A 8 1.80 60.08 -16.10
CA LEU A 8 0.80 59.07 -15.76
C LEU A 8 1.24 57.75 -16.40
N THR A 9 1.84 56.85 -15.61
CA THR A 9 2.09 55.47 -16.01
C THR A 9 0.84 54.62 -15.73
N ALA A 10 0.17 54.19 -16.80
CA ALA A 10 -0.90 53.21 -16.72
C ALA A 10 -0.32 51.82 -16.40
N ALA A 11 -0.62 51.29 -15.22
CA ALA A 11 -0.23 49.93 -14.84
C ALA A 11 -1.24 48.92 -15.41
N PHE A 12 -0.83 48.17 -16.43
CA PHE A 12 -1.54 46.97 -16.88
C PHE A 12 -1.38 45.85 -15.83
N GLY A 13 -2.45 45.56 -15.08
CA GLY A 13 -2.52 44.39 -14.22
C GLY A 13 -2.78 43.14 -15.04
N ALA A 14 -1.79 42.24 -15.16
CA ALA A 14 -1.97 40.93 -15.76
C ALA A 14 -2.56 39.94 -14.73
N PRO A 15 -3.65 39.20 -15.05
CA PRO A 15 -4.18 38.18 -14.15
C PRO A 15 -3.26 36.95 -14.14
N LEU A 16 -2.71 36.62 -12.97
CA LEU A 16 -2.00 35.36 -12.70
C LEU A 16 -3.02 34.21 -12.64
N ALA A 17 -3.14 33.45 -13.74
CA ALA A 17 -3.87 32.20 -13.74
C ALA A 17 -3.04 31.12 -13.02
N ILE A 18 -3.48 30.74 -11.81
CA ILE A 18 -2.89 29.62 -11.06
C ILE A 18 -3.37 28.32 -11.72
N LEU A 19 -2.47 27.65 -12.45
CA LEU A 19 -2.71 26.30 -12.97
C LEU A 19 -2.66 25.32 -11.79
N ALA A 20 -3.83 24.86 -11.34
CA ALA A 20 -3.91 23.72 -10.42
C ALA A 20 -3.59 22.43 -11.21
N ALA A 21 -2.37 21.93 -11.09
CA ALA A 21 -2.03 20.60 -11.58
C ALA A 21 -2.58 19.54 -10.63
N PRO A 22 -3.14 18.42 -11.12
CA PRO A 22 -3.53 17.32 -10.26
C PRO A 22 -2.29 16.70 -9.61
N VAL A 23 -2.21 16.74 -8.28
CA VAL A 23 -1.24 15.95 -7.52
C VAL A 23 -1.72 14.51 -7.51
N VAL A 24 -1.03 13.64 -8.23
CA VAL A 24 -1.23 12.20 -8.11
C VAL A 24 -0.61 11.77 -6.79
N ALA A 25 -1.42 11.58 -5.76
CA ALA A 25 -0.96 11.01 -4.50
C ALA A 25 -0.52 9.56 -4.76
N GLN A 26 0.78 9.29 -4.63
CA GLN A 26 1.30 7.94 -4.76
C GLN A 26 0.92 7.16 -3.51
N ALA A 27 0.27 6.01 -3.68
CA ALA A 27 -0.09 5.15 -2.55
C ALA A 27 1.17 4.80 -1.76
N SER A 28 1.16 5.18 -0.48
CA SER A 28 2.30 5.07 0.40
C SER A 28 2.36 3.70 1.05
N LEU A 29 1.21 3.02 1.21
CA LEU A 29 1.04 1.82 2.02
C LEU A 29 1.49 2.03 3.47
N ALA A 30 1.34 3.25 3.99
CA ALA A 30 1.84 3.65 5.31
C ALA A 30 1.30 2.78 6.45
N MET A 31 0.06 2.25 6.31
CA MET A 31 -0.49 1.31 7.30
C MET A 31 0.38 0.06 7.44
N LEU A 32 0.93 -0.51 6.35
CA LEU A 32 1.81 -1.68 6.42
C LEU A 32 3.16 -1.35 7.06
N ASP A 33 3.65 -0.13 6.88
CA ASP A 33 4.89 0.33 7.49
C ASP A 33 4.71 0.58 9.00
N SER A 34 3.46 0.71 9.48
CA SER A 34 3.11 0.84 10.91
C SER A 34 3.00 -0.49 11.67
N LEU A 35 3.10 -1.63 10.98
CA LEU A 35 3.01 -2.95 11.61
C LEU A 35 4.30 -3.33 12.33
N ASP A 36 4.16 -4.04 13.45
CA ASP A 36 5.28 -4.50 14.24
C ASP A 36 6.12 -5.54 13.48
N LYS A 37 7.43 -5.35 13.45
CA LYS A 37 8.38 -6.31 12.89
C LYS A 37 8.60 -7.49 13.83
N GLY A 38 8.96 -8.65 13.29
CA GLY A 38 9.33 -9.83 14.09
C GLY A 38 8.69 -11.12 13.59
N GLY A 39 8.55 -12.09 14.49
CA GLY A 39 7.88 -13.36 14.24
C GLY A 39 6.38 -13.18 14.27
N TRP A 40 5.70 -13.70 13.26
CA TRP A 40 4.24 -13.71 13.13
C TRP A 40 3.74 -15.14 12.90
N GLU A 41 2.54 -15.44 13.39
CA GLU A 41 1.79 -16.66 13.10
C GLU A 41 0.56 -16.31 12.26
N LEU A 42 0.35 -17.06 11.17
CA LEU A 42 -0.84 -17.01 10.32
C LEU A 42 -1.72 -18.21 10.64
N ARG A 43 -2.95 -17.91 11.06
CA ARG A 43 -3.99 -18.90 11.32
C ARG A 43 -5.04 -18.79 10.23
N PHE A 44 -5.11 -19.80 9.37
CA PHE A 44 -6.07 -19.85 8.29
C PHE A 44 -7.47 -20.22 8.80
N ARG A 45 -8.49 -19.61 8.21
CA ARG A 45 -9.89 -19.85 8.60
C ARG A 45 -10.45 -21.16 8.05
N ASP A 46 -9.81 -21.73 7.03
CA ASP A 46 -10.16 -23.02 6.43
C ASP A 46 -9.61 -24.23 7.21
N GLY A 47 -8.92 -23.99 8.33
CA GLY A 47 -8.32 -25.03 9.16
C GLY A 47 -6.96 -25.54 8.66
N ALA A 48 -6.39 -24.94 7.60
CA ALA A 48 -5.04 -25.26 7.18
C ALA A 48 -4.02 -24.98 8.29
N THR A 49 -2.92 -25.73 8.27
CA THR A 49 -1.85 -25.62 9.27
C THR A 49 -1.35 -24.19 9.40
N ALA A 50 -1.26 -23.72 10.64
CA ALA A 50 -0.74 -22.39 10.92
C ALA A 50 0.70 -22.24 10.41
N ARG A 51 1.04 -21.05 9.91
CA ARG A 51 2.35 -20.76 9.34
C ARG A 51 3.07 -19.68 10.14
N LYS A 52 4.32 -19.94 10.51
CA LYS A 52 5.19 -18.91 11.07
C LYS A 52 5.97 -18.20 9.96
N LEU A 53 6.17 -16.90 10.11
CA LEU A 53 6.99 -16.09 9.22
C LEU A 53 7.74 -15.01 10.01
N CYS A 54 8.89 -14.61 9.48
CA CYS A 54 9.59 -13.42 9.94
C CYS A 54 9.19 -12.23 9.07
N VAL A 55 8.42 -11.29 9.63
CA VAL A 55 7.99 -10.06 8.97
C VAL A 55 9.04 -8.98 9.20
N ARG A 56 9.79 -8.63 8.16
CA ARG A 56 10.77 -7.52 8.21
C ARG A 56 10.17 -6.21 7.74
N SER A 57 9.17 -6.30 6.86
CA SER A 57 8.26 -5.23 6.45
C SER A 57 6.85 -5.78 6.34
N GLY A 58 5.84 -5.01 6.79
CA GLY A 58 4.44 -5.38 6.60
C GLY A 58 4.05 -5.58 5.12
N ARG A 59 4.83 -5.02 4.19
CA ARG A 59 4.65 -5.20 2.74
C ARG A 59 4.86 -6.65 2.27
N GLU A 60 5.52 -7.49 3.06
CA GLU A 60 5.66 -8.93 2.78
C GLU A 60 4.31 -9.67 2.89
N LEU A 61 3.38 -9.15 3.71
CA LEU A 61 2.05 -9.73 3.92
C LEU A 61 1.16 -9.60 2.68
N ILE A 62 1.46 -8.69 1.75
CA ILE A 62 0.68 -8.51 0.52
C ILE A 62 0.77 -9.76 -0.39
N GLN A 63 1.91 -10.45 -0.43
CA GLN A 63 2.19 -11.43 -1.48
C GLN A 63 2.64 -12.80 -0.95
N LEU A 64 2.00 -13.29 0.11
CA LEU A 64 2.39 -14.54 0.79
C LEU A 64 2.44 -15.79 -0.10
N ARG A 65 1.71 -15.80 -1.22
CA ARG A 65 1.70 -16.90 -2.20
C ARG A 65 2.78 -16.79 -3.27
N HIS A 66 3.40 -15.63 -3.40
CA HIS A 66 4.48 -15.30 -4.34
C HIS A 66 5.63 -14.64 -3.56
N SER A 67 6.00 -15.25 -2.43
CA SER A 67 7.04 -14.73 -1.55
C SER A 67 8.39 -14.72 -2.26
N GLY A 68 9.09 -13.58 -2.23
CA GLY A 68 10.41 -13.42 -2.87
C GLY A 68 10.36 -13.06 -4.36
N GLU A 69 9.18 -13.01 -4.98
CA GLU A 69 9.04 -12.60 -6.37
C GLU A 69 8.92 -11.09 -6.54
N ASN A 70 9.54 -10.59 -7.61
CA ASN A 70 9.37 -9.22 -8.07
C ASN A 70 8.08 -9.10 -8.90
N CYS A 71 6.97 -8.83 -8.22
CA CYS A 71 5.66 -8.66 -8.84
C CYS A 71 5.37 -7.17 -9.06
N ASN A 72 4.74 -6.84 -10.19
CA ASN A 72 4.16 -5.51 -10.37
C ASN A 72 2.94 -5.37 -9.44
N ARG A 73 2.81 -4.24 -8.74
CA ARG A 73 1.77 -4.01 -7.75
C ARG A 73 0.92 -2.81 -8.14
N PHE A 74 -0.38 -2.96 -8.01
CA PHE A 74 -1.37 -1.92 -8.18
C PHE A 74 -2.16 -1.77 -6.88
N VAL A 75 -2.09 -0.59 -6.26
CA VAL A 75 -2.79 -0.31 -5.01
C VAL A 75 -4.22 0.09 -5.33
N VAL A 76 -5.18 -0.70 -4.84
CA VAL A 76 -6.61 -0.48 -5.02
C VAL A 76 -7.18 0.36 -3.88
N GLN A 77 -6.69 0.14 -2.66
CA GLN A 77 -7.11 0.84 -1.44
C GLN A 77 -5.87 1.07 -0.55
N ASP A 78 -5.74 2.29 -0.01
CA ASP A 78 -4.68 2.68 0.92
C ASP A 78 -5.26 3.62 2.00
N SER A 79 -5.79 3.06 3.08
CA SER A 79 -6.24 3.80 4.27
C SER A 79 -5.39 3.44 5.50
N ALA A 80 -5.65 4.12 6.63
CA ALA A 80 -4.92 3.93 7.88
C ALA A 80 -5.10 2.54 8.52
N ASP A 81 -6.17 1.85 8.15
CA ASP A 81 -6.68 0.60 8.70
C ASP A 81 -6.97 -0.48 7.64
N GLU A 82 -7.04 -0.13 6.36
CA GLU A 82 -7.40 -1.05 5.29
C GLU A 82 -6.51 -0.85 4.05
N ILE A 83 -5.93 -1.93 3.54
CA ILE A 83 -5.13 -1.92 2.31
C ILE A 83 -5.59 -3.05 1.40
N THR A 84 -5.79 -2.73 0.12
CA THR A 84 -6.00 -3.72 -0.93
C THR A 84 -4.98 -3.51 -2.03
N VAL A 85 -4.24 -4.57 -2.36
CA VAL A 85 -3.25 -4.57 -3.43
C VAL A 85 -3.54 -5.70 -4.39
N GLN A 86 -3.65 -5.37 -5.66
CA GLN A 86 -3.56 -6.33 -6.76
C GLN A 86 -2.09 -6.42 -7.18
N TYR A 87 -1.61 -7.61 -7.48
CA TYR A 87 -0.25 -7.81 -7.98
C TYR A 87 -0.20 -8.87 -9.07
N THR A 88 0.78 -8.76 -9.94
CA THR A 88 1.05 -9.69 -11.05
C THR A 88 2.52 -10.04 -11.08
N CYS A 89 2.83 -11.33 -11.06
CA CYS A 89 4.18 -11.86 -11.04
C CYS A 89 4.48 -12.48 -12.42
N ARG A 90 5.45 -11.92 -13.14
CA ARG A 90 5.69 -12.26 -14.54
C ARG A 90 6.03 -13.74 -14.68
N GLY A 91 5.14 -14.49 -15.34
CA GLY A 91 5.31 -15.93 -15.58
C GLY A 91 4.88 -16.84 -14.42
N ASN A 92 4.46 -16.30 -13.27
CA ASN A 92 4.04 -17.13 -12.13
C ASN A 92 2.61 -16.87 -11.62
N GLY A 93 1.92 -15.87 -12.18
CA GLY A 93 0.50 -15.64 -11.93
C GLY A 93 0.22 -14.26 -11.35
N TYR A 94 -0.81 -14.17 -10.53
CA TYR A 94 -1.30 -12.91 -9.96
C TYR A 94 -2.06 -13.16 -8.66
N GLY A 95 -2.27 -12.10 -7.88
CA GLY A 95 -3.15 -12.17 -6.73
C GLY A 95 -3.65 -10.82 -6.29
N ARG A 96 -4.77 -10.84 -5.56
CA ARG A 96 -5.30 -9.69 -4.82
C ARG A 96 -5.20 -10.04 -3.36
N THR A 97 -4.70 -9.11 -2.56
CA THR A 97 -4.66 -9.25 -1.11
C THR A 97 -5.30 -8.04 -0.48
N HIS A 98 -6.24 -8.29 0.42
CA HIS A 98 -6.87 -7.30 1.28
C HIS A 98 -6.41 -7.55 2.72
N ILE A 99 -5.97 -6.49 3.39
CA ILE A 99 -5.50 -6.49 4.77
C ILE A 99 -6.27 -5.43 5.55
N ARG A 100 -6.88 -5.84 6.65
CA ARG A 100 -7.43 -4.94 7.67
C ARG A 100 -6.58 -4.99 8.93
N LYS A 101 -6.18 -3.83 9.43
CA LYS A 101 -5.41 -3.67 10.67
C LYS A 101 -6.34 -3.60 11.86
N GLU A 102 -6.21 -4.57 12.77
CA GLU A 102 -6.89 -4.54 14.07
C GLU A 102 -6.00 -3.87 15.13
N SER A 103 -4.69 -4.09 15.06
CA SER A 103 -3.65 -3.39 15.83
C SER A 103 -2.30 -3.44 15.10
N THR A 104 -1.23 -2.86 15.67
CA THR A 104 0.13 -2.97 15.10
C THR A 104 0.65 -4.42 15.04
N SER A 105 0.08 -5.32 15.86
CA SER A 105 0.50 -6.71 16.03
C SER A 105 -0.58 -7.73 15.61
N LEU A 106 -1.68 -7.28 15.01
CA LEU A 106 -2.80 -8.12 14.59
C LEU A 106 -3.46 -7.57 13.33
N ILE A 107 -3.56 -8.42 12.30
CA ILE A 107 -4.28 -8.11 11.07
C ILE A 107 -5.22 -9.25 10.69
N GLN A 108 -6.28 -8.90 9.97
CA GLN A 108 -7.11 -9.83 9.22
C GLN A 108 -6.73 -9.72 7.73
N MET A 109 -6.66 -10.84 7.04
CA MET A 109 -6.33 -10.83 5.63
C MET A 109 -7.16 -11.80 4.80
N ASP A 110 -7.40 -11.40 3.56
CA ASP A 110 -7.95 -12.22 2.50
C ASP A 110 -7.02 -12.14 1.29
N SER A 111 -6.78 -13.27 0.62
CA SER A 111 -5.97 -13.29 -0.58
C SER A 111 -6.41 -14.37 -1.54
N GLN A 112 -6.46 -14.02 -2.82
CA GLN A 112 -6.90 -14.90 -3.89
C GLN A 112 -6.17 -14.61 -5.20
N GLY A 113 -6.09 -15.60 -6.09
CA GLY A 113 -5.46 -15.45 -7.39
C GLY A 113 -5.03 -16.77 -8.02
N ILE A 114 -4.01 -16.69 -8.87
CA ILE A 114 -3.36 -17.82 -9.52
C ILE A 114 -1.90 -17.85 -9.10
N ALA A 115 -1.41 -19.01 -8.64
CA ALA A 115 -0.01 -19.24 -8.35
C ALA A 115 0.41 -20.58 -8.95
N GLY A 116 1.50 -20.61 -9.75
CA GLY A 116 1.95 -21.84 -10.41
C GLY A 116 0.87 -22.48 -11.31
N GLY A 117 0.05 -21.66 -11.97
CA GLY A 117 -1.03 -22.10 -12.85
C GLY A 117 -2.28 -22.65 -12.14
N LYS A 118 -2.34 -22.62 -10.80
CA LYS A 118 -3.49 -23.11 -10.03
C LYS A 118 -4.16 -21.98 -9.25
N PRO A 119 -5.51 -21.98 -9.15
CA PRO A 119 -6.21 -21.07 -8.27
C PRO A 119 -5.81 -21.24 -6.81
N PHE A 120 -5.82 -20.13 -6.08
CA PHE A 120 -5.81 -20.13 -4.63
C PHE A 120 -6.77 -19.09 -4.09
N GLN A 121 -7.24 -19.35 -2.88
CA GLN A 121 -7.95 -18.40 -2.05
C GLN A 121 -7.71 -18.80 -0.59
N PHE A 122 -7.51 -17.83 0.28
CA PHE A 122 -7.50 -18.05 1.72
C PHE A 122 -7.89 -16.79 2.47
N THR A 123 -8.42 -17.00 3.67
CA THR A 123 -8.58 -15.95 4.68
C THR A 123 -7.80 -16.36 5.92
N ALA A 124 -7.11 -15.42 6.55
CA ALA A 124 -6.30 -15.70 7.72
C ALA A 124 -6.32 -14.54 8.73
N GLU A 125 -6.11 -14.87 9.99
CA GLU A 125 -5.61 -13.94 11.00
C GLU A 125 -4.08 -14.05 11.03
N ALA A 126 -3.38 -12.92 11.01
CA ALA A 126 -1.95 -12.88 11.27
C ALA A 126 -1.68 -12.12 12.56
N ARG A 127 -0.92 -12.72 13.46
CA ARG A 127 -0.62 -12.17 14.80
C ARG A 127 0.87 -12.23 15.09
N ARG A 128 1.44 -11.16 15.63
CA ARG A 128 2.83 -11.16 16.10
C ARG A 128 2.98 -12.09 17.31
N ILE A 129 3.99 -12.96 17.28
CA ILE A 129 4.31 -13.93 18.33
C ILE A 129 5.66 -13.66 19.02
N GLY A 130 6.44 -12.69 18.56
CA GLY A 130 7.71 -12.34 19.18
C GLY A 130 8.74 -11.84 18.18
N ASN A 131 10.01 -12.09 18.48
CA ASN A 131 11.10 -11.88 17.53
C ASN A 131 11.09 -12.98 16.46
N CYS A 132 11.86 -12.78 15.39
CA CYS A 132 12.13 -13.89 14.48
C CYS A 132 13.08 -14.88 15.18
N ASP A 133 12.82 -16.17 14.98
CA ASP A 133 13.70 -17.26 15.41
C ASP A 133 14.90 -17.40 14.44
#